data_AF-A0A955MAY5-F1
#
_entry.id   AF-A0A955MAY5-F1
#
_cell.length_a   1.000
_cell.length_b   1.000
_cell.length_c   1.000
_cell.angle_alpha   90.00
_cell.angle_beta   90.00
_cell.angle_gamma   90.00
#
_symmetry.space_group_name_H-M   'P 1'
#
loop_
_entity.id
_entity.type
_entity.pdbx_description
1 polymer ?
#
loop_
_entity_poly.entity_id
_entity_poly.type
_entity_poly.pdbx_seq_one_letter_code
_entity_poly.pdbx_strand_id
1 'polypeptide(L)'
;MKKCFIIIVSSFLILSICDIVHAKSIEEYFSTIKHLMRQGRFMDAHGEVQLGLKEYPDHPGLIYALSDTYYYLGYFEYAIQNYLVLLDFMIENGRADSEIARTHFKLADSYNELGQQRYFSKELCLRIIYHIERFLELYPESQHVAQYRNIQKKVLDYYDNSLPNLKFMEKDKNEPVFLSSSEEFKLPEDIVSEAVKLEYLEKFRKEYK
;
A
#
# COMPACT_ATOMS: atom_id res chain seq x y z
N MET A 1 14.06 74.29 16.05
CA MET A 1 12.62 73.94 15.95
C MET A 1 12.27 73.63 14.51
N LYS A 2 11.66 72.44 14.27
CA LYS A 2 11.03 71.95 13.02
C LYS A 2 12.05 71.66 11.88
N LYS A 3 12.10 70.50 11.19
CA LYS A 3 11.03 69.60 10.72
C LYS A 3 11.55 68.16 10.47
N CYS A 4 10.71 67.18 10.86
CA CYS A 4 10.24 65.98 10.13
C CYS A 4 11.30 65.08 9.43
N PHE A 5 11.56 63.83 9.87
CA PHE A 5 10.73 62.60 9.73
C PHE A 5 10.15 62.40 8.32
N ILE A 6 10.25 61.17 7.79
CA ILE A 6 9.93 60.65 6.42
C ILE A 6 11.24 60.54 5.60
N ILE A 7 11.82 59.37 5.28
CA ILE A 7 11.25 58.14 4.68
C ILE A 7 12.04 56.91 5.19
N ILE A 8 11.42 56.04 5.99
CA ILE A 8 11.78 54.61 6.06
C ILE A 8 10.49 53.83 5.80
N VAL A 9 9.97 53.92 4.58
CA VAL A 9 8.89 53.05 4.09
C VAL A 9 9.06 52.87 2.59
N SER A 10 10.05 52.09 2.17
CA SER A 10 10.09 51.60 0.78
C SER A 10 10.75 50.24 0.61
N SER A 11 11.42 49.69 1.62
CA SER A 11 12.06 48.37 1.52
C SER A 11 11.23 47.21 2.06
N PHE A 12 10.11 47.48 2.75
CA PHE A 12 9.25 46.44 3.34
C PHE A 12 8.05 46.03 2.48
N LEU A 13 7.82 46.68 1.33
CA LEU A 13 6.70 46.35 0.44
C LEU A 13 7.12 45.60 -0.84
N ILE A 14 8.41 45.30 -1.01
CA ILE A 14 8.94 44.58 -2.20
C ILE A 14 9.34 43.14 -1.85
N LEU A 15 9.34 42.75 -0.57
CA LEU A 15 9.61 41.37 -0.12
C LEU A 15 8.36 40.59 0.30
N SER A 16 7.18 41.08 -0.07
CA SER A 16 5.89 40.40 0.17
C SER A 16 5.14 40.11 -1.12
N ILE A 17 5.84 39.99 -2.25
CA ILE A 17 5.41 39.06 -3.29
C ILE A 17 5.96 37.72 -2.84
N CYS A 18 5.39 37.22 -1.73
CA CYS A 18 5.53 35.84 -1.33
C CYS A 18 5.25 35.02 -2.57
N ASP A 19 6.17 34.11 -2.87
CA ASP A 19 6.03 33.10 -3.90
C ASP A 19 4.59 32.58 -3.86
N ILE A 20 3.75 33.02 -4.81
CA ILE A 20 2.57 32.27 -5.17
C ILE A 20 3.15 31.09 -5.95
N VAL A 21 3.79 30.15 -5.24
CA VAL A 21 3.93 28.80 -5.72
C VAL A 21 2.48 28.37 -5.90
N HIS A 22 2.03 28.33 -7.13
CA HIS A 22 0.71 27.80 -7.43
C HIS A 22 0.74 26.36 -6.90
N ALA A 23 0.01 26.11 -5.82
CA ALA A 23 -0.04 24.79 -5.22
C ALA A 23 -0.51 23.82 -6.31
N LYS A 24 0.32 22.82 -6.57
CA LYS A 24 0.08 21.82 -7.60
C LYS A 24 -1.27 21.15 -7.35
N SER A 25 -2.11 21.02 -8.37
CA SER A 25 -3.40 20.37 -8.24
C SER A 25 -3.24 18.88 -7.94
N ILE A 26 -4.27 18.26 -7.40
CA ILE A 26 -4.25 16.81 -7.13
C ILE A 26 -4.04 15.99 -8.42
N GLU A 27 -4.61 16.43 -9.54
CA GLU A 27 -4.43 15.82 -10.86
C GLU A 27 -2.99 15.97 -11.36
N GLU A 28 -2.37 17.12 -11.12
CA GLU A 28 -0.97 17.34 -11.46
C GLU A 28 -0.07 16.41 -10.64
N TYR A 29 -0.35 16.22 -9.33
CA TYR A 29 0.36 15.23 -8.52
C TYR A 29 0.22 13.83 -9.11
N PHE A 30 -1.01 13.38 -9.39
CA PHE A 30 -1.23 12.06 -9.99
C PHE A 30 -0.53 11.88 -11.33
N SER A 31 -0.54 12.91 -12.17
CA SER A 31 0.14 12.89 -13.47
C SER A 31 1.65 12.67 -13.30
N THR A 32 2.30 13.45 -12.42
CA THR A 32 3.73 13.33 -12.15
C THR A 32 4.08 11.99 -11.52
N ILE A 33 3.35 11.58 -10.48
CA ILE A 33 3.58 10.30 -9.80
C ILE A 33 3.47 9.15 -10.81
N LYS A 34 2.38 9.09 -11.59
CA LYS A 34 2.18 8.06 -12.60
C LYS A 34 3.29 8.05 -13.66
N HIS A 35 3.79 9.22 -14.05
CA HIS A 35 4.90 9.32 -14.99
C HIS A 35 6.19 8.73 -14.41
N LEU A 36 6.54 9.09 -13.17
CA LEU A 36 7.73 8.59 -12.47
C LEU A 36 7.66 7.07 -12.23
N MET A 37 6.50 6.57 -11.81
CA MET A 37 6.25 5.13 -11.61
C MET A 37 6.47 4.34 -12.91
N ARG A 38 6.00 4.86 -14.05
CA ARG A 38 6.23 4.23 -15.37
C ARG A 38 7.69 4.20 -15.81
N GLN A 39 8.50 5.11 -15.29
CA GLN A 39 9.94 5.17 -15.55
C GLN A 39 10.76 4.31 -14.57
N GLY A 40 10.11 3.64 -13.62
CA GLY A 40 10.81 2.91 -12.55
C GLY A 40 11.47 3.83 -11.51
N ARG A 41 11.17 5.14 -11.54
CA ARG A 41 11.74 6.14 -10.62
C ARG A 41 10.93 6.18 -9.32
N PHE A 42 10.90 5.06 -8.61
CA PHE A 42 10.00 4.86 -7.48
C PHE A 42 10.32 5.75 -6.28
N MET A 43 11.60 6.02 -6.01
CA MET A 43 12.00 6.97 -4.94
C MET A 43 11.56 8.41 -5.24
N ASP A 44 11.64 8.83 -6.50
CA ASP A 44 11.16 10.16 -6.90
C ASP A 44 9.63 10.23 -6.82
N ALA A 45 8.94 9.16 -7.26
CA ALA A 45 7.49 9.05 -7.12
C ALA A 45 7.07 9.13 -5.65
N HIS A 46 7.82 8.48 -4.74
CA HIS A 46 7.58 8.55 -3.30
C HIS A 46 7.69 9.97 -2.78
N GLY A 47 8.72 10.71 -3.18
CA GLY A 47 8.88 12.12 -2.84
C GLY A 47 7.69 12.97 -3.29
N GLU A 48 7.22 12.77 -4.53
CA GLU A 48 6.04 13.48 -5.08
C GLU A 48 4.75 13.12 -4.35
N VAL A 49 4.56 11.85 -3.99
CA VAL A 49 3.41 11.42 -3.17
C VAL A 49 3.45 12.09 -1.80
N GLN A 50 4.61 12.14 -1.14
CA GLN A 50 4.77 12.80 0.16
C GLN A 50 4.49 14.30 0.09
N LEU A 51 4.88 14.98 -0.99
CA LEU A 51 4.51 16.37 -1.23
C LEU A 51 3.00 16.52 -1.41
N GLY A 52 2.38 15.66 -2.21
CA GLY A 52 0.94 15.63 -2.40
C GLY A 52 0.18 15.44 -1.08
N LEU A 53 0.63 14.53 -0.22
CA LEU A 53 -0.01 14.25 1.07
C LEU A 53 0.18 15.37 2.11
N LYS A 54 1.19 16.23 1.96
CA LYS A 54 1.32 17.44 2.78
C LYS A 54 0.25 18.47 2.43
N GLU A 55 -0.07 18.61 1.14
CA GLU A 55 -1.07 19.58 0.64
C GLU A 55 -2.50 19.04 0.74
N TYR A 56 -2.68 17.73 0.52
CA TYR A 56 -3.96 17.04 0.53
C TYR A 56 -3.89 15.85 1.52
N PRO A 57 -3.85 16.13 2.83
CA PRO A 57 -3.82 15.07 3.83
C PRO A 57 -5.04 14.17 3.67
N ASP A 58 -4.83 12.87 3.93
CA ASP A 58 -5.87 11.84 3.90
C ASP A 58 -6.57 11.60 2.55
N HIS A 59 -6.08 12.19 1.45
CA HIS A 59 -6.68 11.96 0.14
C HIS A 59 -6.51 10.49 -0.30
N PRO A 60 -7.61 9.71 -0.48
CA PRO A 60 -7.51 8.26 -0.67
C PRO A 60 -6.71 7.86 -1.91
N GLY A 61 -6.78 8.65 -2.98
CA GLY A 61 -5.99 8.39 -4.18
C GLY A 61 -4.48 8.57 -3.97
N LEU A 62 -4.07 9.49 -3.09
CA LEU A 62 -2.65 9.69 -2.77
C LEU A 62 -2.14 8.64 -1.81
N ILE A 63 -2.96 8.20 -0.84
CA ILE A 63 -2.66 7.04 -0.01
C ILE A 63 -2.50 5.80 -0.90
N TYR A 64 -3.38 5.61 -1.89
CA TYR A 64 -3.27 4.49 -2.83
C TYR A 64 -1.97 4.57 -3.64
N ALA A 65 -1.61 5.77 -4.11
CA ALA A 65 -0.35 6.00 -4.82
C ALA A 65 0.87 5.76 -3.90
N LEU A 66 0.78 6.09 -2.61
CA LEU A 66 1.80 5.79 -1.61
C LEU A 66 1.96 4.28 -1.46
N SER A 67 0.85 3.54 -1.32
CA SER A 67 0.87 2.07 -1.23
C SER A 67 1.52 1.43 -2.46
N ASP A 68 1.13 1.86 -3.67
CA ASP A 68 1.75 1.40 -4.91
C ASP A 68 3.25 1.70 -4.89
N THR A 69 3.64 2.90 -4.48
CA THR A 69 5.06 3.28 -4.43
C THR A 69 5.85 2.43 -3.45
N TYR A 70 5.33 2.19 -2.24
CA TYR A 70 5.95 1.27 -1.28
C TYR A 70 6.07 -0.14 -1.83
N TYR A 71 5.04 -0.66 -2.50
CA TYR A 71 5.08 -1.96 -3.15
C TYR A 71 6.24 -2.04 -4.16
N TYR A 72 6.38 -1.07 -5.06
CA TYR A 72 7.44 -1.10 -6.07
C TYR A 72 8.85 -0.85 -5.49
N LEU A 73 8.94 -0.25 -4.30
CA LEU A 73 10.19 -0.15 -3.54
C LEU A 73 10.50 -1.41 -2.72
N GLY A 74 9.62 -2.41 -2.70
CA GLY A 74 9.79 -3.64 -1.91
C GLY A 74 9.43 -3.49 -0.43
N TYR A 75 8.86 -2.36 -0.03
CA TYR A 75 8.40 -2.06 1.33
C TYR A 75 6.97 -2.58 1.54
N PHE A 76 6.79 -3.90 1.42
CA PHE A 76 5.46 -4.53 1.35
C PHE A 76 4.63 -4.36 2.61
N GLU A 77 5.25 -4.33 3.79
CA GLU A 77 4.56 -4.11 5.06
C GLU A 77 3.79 -2.79 5.07
N TYR A 78 4.44 -1.71 4.62
CA TYR A 78 3.85 -0.37 4.55
C TYR A 78 2.80 -0.29 3.45
N ALA A 79 3.02 -0.98 2.32
CA ALA A 79 2.02 -1.08 1.26
C ALA A 79 0.74 -1.77 1.78
N ILE A 80 0.88 -2.91 2.46
CA ILE A 80 -0.21 -3.67 3.06
C ILE A 80 -0.99 -2.81 4.05
N GLN A 81 -0.30 -2.14 4.98
CA GLN A 81 -0.95 -1.30 5.98
C GLN A 81 -1.84 -0.23 5.32
N ASN A 82 -1.31 0.48 4.32
CA ASN A 82 -2.08 1.51 3.63
C ASN A 82 -3.22 0.94 2.78
N TYR A 83 -3.02 -0.21 2.11
CA TYR A 83 -4.11 -0.87 1.38
C TYR A 83 -5.23 -1.36 2.30
N LEU A 84 -4.92 -1.82 3.52
CA LEU A 84 -5.94 -2.21 4.51
C LEU A 84 -6.78 -1.01 4.95
N VAL A 85 -6.13 0.12 5.28
CA VAL A 85 -6.82 1.38 5.61
C VAL A 85 -7.71 1.83 4.45
N LEU A 86 -7.21 1.75 3.22
CA LEU A 86 -7.99 2.09 2.03
C LEU A 86 -9.17 1.15 1.80
N LEU A 87 -8.98 -0.15 2.01
CA LEU A 87 -10.03 -1.14 1.85
C LEU A 87 -11.17 -0.88 2.85
N ASP A 88 -10.82 -0.63 4.12
CA ASP A 88 -11.77 -0.29 5.17
C ASP A 88 -12.56 0.97 4.81
N PHE A 89 -11.85 2.05 4.48
CA PHE A 89 -12.46 3.30 4.01
C PHE A 89 -13.38 3.09 2.80
N MET A 90 -12.98 2.28 1.81
CA MET A 90 -13.78 2.00 0.61
C MET A 90 -15.08 1.27 0.94
N ILE A 91 -15.03 0.29 1.87
CA ILE A 91 -16.20 -0.47 2.32
C ILE A 91 -17.15 0.44 3.09
N GLU A 92 -16.66 1.21 4.06
CA GLU A 92 -17.47 2.13 4.86
C GLU A 92 -18.17 3.20 4.01
N ASN A 93 -17.52 3.64 2.94
CA ASN A 93 -18.03 4.70 2.06
C ASN A 93 -18.74 4.16 0.80
N GLY A 94 -18.98 2.85 0.70
CA GLY A 94 -19.73 2.25 -0.40
C GLY A 94 -19.11 2.50 -1.78
N ARG A 95 -17.78 2.40 -1.88
CA ARG A 95 -17.06 2.57 -3.16
C ARG A 95 -17.37 1.41 -4.11
N ALA A 96 -17.08 1.63 -5.40
CA ALA A 96 -17.43 0.66 -6.43
C ALA A 96 -16.70 -0.68 -6.19
N ASP A 97 -17.39 -1.79 -6.45
CA ASP A 97 -16.84 -3.15 -6.32
C ASP A 97 -15.54 -3.33 -7.10
N SER A 98 -15.37 -2.64 -8.23
CA SER A 98 -14.13 -2.68 -9.02
C SER A 98 -12.93 -2.07 -8.29
N GLU A 99 -13.13 -1.02 -7.49
CA GLU A 99 -12.09 -0.41 -6.66
C GLU A 99 -11.74 -1.31 -5.47
N ILE A 100 -12.75 -1.90 -4.84
CA ILE A 100 -12.61 -2.86 -3.73
C ILE A 100 -11.86 -4.11 -4.21
N ALA A 101 -12.29 -4.70 -5.35
CA ALA A 101 -11.65 -5.86 -5.96
C ALA A 101 -10.18 -5.59 -6.27
N ARG A 102 -9.86 -4.44 -6.87
CA ARG A 102 -8.47 -4.05 -7.15
C ARG A 102 -7.64 -3.93 -5.88
N THR A 103 -8.21 -3.46 -4.78
CA THR A 103 -7.50 -3.35 -3.50
C THR A 103 -7.26 -4.72 -2.86
N HIS A 104 -8.24 -5.64 -2.94
CA HIS A 104 -8.02 -7.05 -2.58
C HIS A 104 -6.90 -7.68 -3.42
N PHE A 105 -6.88 -7.46 -4.73
CA PHE A 105 -5.79 -7.90 -5.60
C PHE A 105 -4.43 -7.39 -5.10
N LYS A 106 -4.33 -6.10 -4.77
CA LYS A 106 -3.08 -5.50 -4.29
C LYS A 106 -2.62 -6.06 -2.96
N LEU A 107 -3.55 -6.34 -2.04
CA LEU A 107 -3.25 -6.99 -0.77
C LEU A 107 -2.74 -8.42 -0.97
N ALA A 108 -3.44 -9.23 -1.76
CA ALA A 108 -3.02 -10.59 -2.07
C ALA A 108 -1.60 -10.64 -2.66
N ASP A 109 -1.32 -9.76 -3.61
CA ASP A 109 -0.02 -9.67 -4.26
C ASP A 109 1.07 -9.20 -3.29
N SER A 110 0.81 -8.15 -2.50
CA SER A 110 1.75 -7.65 -1.49
C SER A 110 2.05 -8.68 -0.41
N TYR A 111 1.04 -9.42 0.06
CA TYR A 111 1.24 -10.52 1.02
C TYR A 111 2.03 -11.67 0.40
N ASN A 112 1.78 -12.01 -0.87
CA ASN A 112 2.56 -13.04 -1.56
C ASN A 112 4.02 -12.63 -1.67
N GLU A 113 4.32 -11.41 -2.10
CA GLU A 113 5.69 -10.89 -2.21
C GLU A 113 6.39 -10.82 -0.85
N LEU A 114 5.69 -10.39 0.21
CA LEU A 114 6.19 -10.47 1.58
C LEU A 114 6.52 -11.91 1.99
N GLY A 115 5.67 -12.87 1.64
CA GLY A 115 5.91 -14.30 1.88
C GLY A 115 7.14 -14.84 1.14
N GLN A 116 7.40 -14.35 -0.09
CA GLN A 116 8.59 -14.68 -0.87
C GLN A 116 9.87 -14.06 -0.30
N GLN A 117 9.81 -12.83 0.23
CA GLN A 117 10.93 -12.19 0.92
C GLN A 117 11.23 -12.83 2.27
N ARG A 118 10.20 -13.36 2.93
CA ARG A 118 10.24 -13.92 4.28
C ARG A 118 9.92 -15.42 4.22
N TYR A 119 8.83 -15.82 4.86
CA TYR A 119 8.26 -17.16 4.79
C TYR A 119 6.74 -17.08 4.85
N PHE A 120 6.09 -18.14 4.39
CA PHE A 120 4.64 -18.30 4.44
C PHE A 120 4.19 -18.84 5.79
N SER A 121 3.76 -17.94 6.69
CA SER A 121 3.07 -18.35 7.94
C SER A 121 1.62 -18.77 7.64
N LYS A 122 0.99 -19.52 8.54
CA LYS A 122 -0.44 -19.87 8.41
C LYS A 122 -1.31 -18.65 8.22
N GLU A 123 -1.10 -17.64 9.06
CA GLU A 123 -1.82 -16.39 8.99
C GLU A 123 -1.59 -15.67 7.66
N LEU A 124 -0.36 -15.59 7.17
CA LEU A 124 -0.06 -14.98 5.88
C LEU A 124 -0.75 -15.72 4.73
N CYS A 125 -0.71 -17.05 4.73
CA CYS A 125 -1.40 -17.87 3.73
C CYS A 125 -2.92 -17.63 3.75
N LEU A 126 -3.53 -17.57 4.95
CA LEU A 126 -4.96 -17.29 5.10
C LEU A 126 -5.34 -15.94 4.49
N ARG A 127 -4.55 -14.89 4.73
CA ARG A 127 -4.78 -13.57 4.14
C ARG A 127 -4.67 -13.59 2.62
N ILE A 128 -3.65 -14.24 2.07
CA ILE A 128 -3.49 -14.36 0.61
C ILE A 128 -4.70 -15.07 0.00
N ILE A 129 -5.10 -16.23 0.55
CA ILE A 129 -6.24 -16.99 0.04
C ILE A 129 -7.52 -16.16 0.11
N TYR A 130 -7.78 -15.52 1.25
CA TYR A 130 -8.95 -14.67 1.46
C TYR A 130 -9.00 -13.53 0.43
N HIS A 131 -7.93 -12.73 0.29
CA HIS A 131 -7.94 -11.60 -0.61
C HIS A 131 -8.04 -12.02 -2.09
N ILE A 132 -7.47 -13.17 -2.47
CA ILE A 132 -7.66 -13.70 -3.82
C ILE A 132 -9.12 -14.10 -4.03
N GLU A 133 -9.74 -14.85 -3.11
CA GLU A 133 -11.14 -15.24 -3.26
C GLU A 133 -12.06 -14.02 -3.36
N ARG A 134 -11.84 -12.99 -2.53
CA ARG A 134 -12.61 -11.74 -2.60
C ARG A 134 -12.44 -11.02 -3.94
N PHE A 135 -11.22 -10.98 -4.46
CA PHE A 135 -10.99 -10.42 -5.81
C PHE A 135 -11.75 -11.21 -6.88
N LEU A 136 -11.71 -12.54 -6.83
CA LEU A 136 -12.37 -13.40 -7.82
C LEU A 136 -13.91 -13.39 -7.71
N GLU A 137 -14.47 -13.19 -6.52
CA GLU A 137 -15.92 -13.03 -6.32
C GLU A 137 -16.42 -11.71 -6.90
N LEU A 138 -15.69 -10.62 -6.68
CA LEU A 138 -16.05 -9.30 -7.19
C LEU A 138 -15.72 -9.13 -8.68
N TYR A 139 -14.75 -9.90 -9.19
CA TYR A 139 -14.27 -9.80 -10.56
C TYR A 139 -13.97 -11.17 -11.20
N PRO A 140 -15.00 -12.02 -11.40
CA PRO A 140 -14.84 -13.42 -11.83
C PRO A 140 -14.30 -13.57 -13.26
N GLU A 141 -14.52 -12.58 -14.13
CA GLU A 141 -14.08 -12.58 -15.54
C GLU A 141 -12.67 -12.02 -15.72
N SER A 142 -11.88 -11.90 -14.64
CA SER A 142 -10.52 -11.38 -14.74
C SER A 142 -9.62 -12.29 -15.58
N GLN A 143 -8.83 -11.71 -16.48
CA GLN A 143 -7.76 -12.43 -17.17
C GLN A 143 -6.72 -13.05 -16.22
N HIS A 144 -6.68 -12.61 -14.96
CA HIS A 144 -5.73 -13.09 -13.94
C HIS A 144 -6.24 -14.32 -13.15
N VAL A 145 -7.46 -14.82 -13.41
CA VAL A 145 -8.05 -15.95 -12.65
C VAL A 145 -7.10 -17.15 -12.60
N ALA A 146 -6.56 -17.60 -13.73
CA ALA A 146 -5.70 -18.78 -13.79
C ALA A 146 -4.39 -18.58 -12.99
N GLN A 147 -3.79 -17.39 -13.08
CA GLN A 147 -2.59 -17.04 -12.32
C GLN A 147 -2.87 -17.11 -10.81
N TYR A 148 -3.98 -16.53 -10.36
CA TYR A 148 -4.32 -16.48 -8.94
C TYR A 148 -4.74 -17.83 -8.37
N ARG A 149 -5.47 -18.64 -9.13
CA ARG A 149 -5.76 -20.02 -8.73
C ARG A 149 -4.47 -20.83 -8.57
N ASN A 150 -3.45 -20.59 -9.40
CA ASN A 150 -2.13 -21.21 -9.21
C ASN A 150 -1.41 -20.72 -7.96
N ILE A 151 -1.49 -19.42 -7.64
CA ILE A 151 -0.94 -18.87 -6.39
C ILE A 151 -1.64 -19.51 -5.19
N GLN A 152 -2.98 -19.57 -5.18
CA GLN A 152 -3.73 -20.18 -4.07
C GLN A 152 -3.37 -21.65 -3.84
N LYS A 153 -3.14 -22.44 -4.90
CA LYS A 153 -2.68 -23.83 -4.76
C LYS A 153 -1.32 -23.91 -4.06
N LYS A 154 -0.35 -23.10 -4.49
CA LYS A 154 0.98 -23.05 -3.85
C LYS A 154 0.88 -22.59 -2.40
N VAL A 155 0.06 -21.58 -2.13
CA VAL A 155 -0.16 -21.02 -0.80
C VAL A 155 -0.88 -22.02 0.12
N LEU A 156 -1.81 -22.82 -0.42
CA LEU A 156 -2.45 -23.91 0.29
C LEU A 156 -1.43 -24.99 0.67
N ASP A 157 -0.54 -25.37 -0.24
CA ASP A 157 0.56 -26.30 0.06
C ASP A 157 1.45 -25.74 1.18
N TYR A 158 1.78 -24.44 1.15
CA TYR A 158 2.51 -23.81 2.26
C TYR A 158 1.72 -23.81 3.57
N TYR A 159 0.42 -23.54 3.53
CA TYR A 159 -0.43 -23.57 4.72
C TYR A 159 -0.47 -24.96 5.36
N ASP A 160 -0.71 -26.00 4.56
CA ASP A 160 -0.83 -27.39 5.02
C ASP A 160 0.49 -27.94 5.56
N ASN A 161 1.61 -27.50 5.00
CA ASN A 161 2.95 -27.95 5.41
C ASN A 161 3.67 -26.97 6.36
N SER A 162 3.07 -25.83 6.70
CA SER A 162 3.68 -24.86 7.60
C SER A 162 3.84 -25.44 9.01
N LEU A 163 5.08 -25.54 9.47
CA LEU A 163 5.37 -25.93 10.86
C LEU A 163 4.83 -24.83 11.79
N PRO A 164 4.11 -25.18 12.87
CA PRO A 164 3.47 -24.19 13.74
C PRO A 164 4.43 -23.23 14.47
N ASN A 165 5.76 -23.43 14.41
CA ASN A 165 6.75 -22.76 15.27
C ASN A 165 8.01 -22.23 14.54
N LEU A 166 7.96 -21.97 13.22
CA LEU A 166 9.11 -21.38 12.52
C LEU A 166 9.28 -19.90 12.92
N LYS A 167 10.37 -19.60 13.63
CA LYS A 167 10.77 -18.22 13.98
C LYS A 167 11.52 -17.59 12.81
N PHE A 168 11.18 -16.32 12.54
CA PHE A 168 11.70 -15.46 11.49
C PHE A 168 13.22 -15.41 11.45
N MET A 169 13.80 -15.54 10.24
CA MET A 169 15.18 -15.13 9.96
C MET A 169 15.16 -14.13 8.80
N GLU A 170 15.67 -12.93 9.06
CA GLU A 170 15.85 -11.92 8.03
C GLU A 170 16.88 -12.35 6.99
N LYS A 171 16.55 -12.13 5.72
CA LYS A 171 17.49 -12.28 4.61
C LYS A 171 18.31 -10.99 4.53
N ASP A 172 19.40 -10.98 5.27
CA ASP A 172 20.37 -9.89 5.29
C ASP A 172 21.14 -9.88 3.95
N LYS A 173 20.75 -9.03 2.99
CA LYS A 173 21.59 -8.64 1.85
C LYS A 173 21.29 -7.20 1.39
N ASN A 174 22.04 -6.27 1.98
CA ASN A 174 22.42 -4.97 1.43
C ASN A 174 21.30 -3.97 1.10
N GLU A 175 20.84 -3.18 2.08
CA GLU A 175 20.39 -1.79 1.91
C GLU A 175 20.24 -1.07 3.29
N PRO A 176 20.20 0.29 3.34
CA PRO A 176 20.50 1.06 4.54
C PRO A 176 19.44 0.93 5.64
N VAL A 177 19.94 0.89 6.87
CA VAL A 177 19.23 0.71 8.14
C VAL A 177 18.19 1.82 8.39
N PHE A 178 16.91 1.43 8.41
CA PHE A 178 15.88 1.77 9.42
C PHE A 178 14.79 0.69 9.29
N LEU A 179 14.91 -0.46 9.95
CA LEU A 179 14.44 -0.67 11.32
C LEU A 179 15.31 -1.72 12.03
N SER A 180 15.62 -1.40 13.28
CA SER A 180 16.43 -2.19 14.17
C SER A 180 15.68 -3.35 14.80
N SER A 181 16.44 -4.42 15.02
CA SER A 181 16.29 -5.41 16.08
C SER A 181 15.41 -6.62 15.78
N SER A 182 15.89 -7.73 16.33
CA SER A 182 15.40 -9.10 16.38
C SER A 182 13.98 -9.28 16.94
N GLU A 183 13.06 -8.36 16.66
CA GLU A 183 11.67 -8.48 17.05
C GLU A 183 10.93 -9.42 16.09
N GLU A 184 10.08 -10.25 16.68
CA GLU A 184 9.17 -11.12 15.95
C GLU A 184 8.35 -10.27 14.97
N PHE A 185 8.52 -10.54 13.68
CA PHE A 185 7.80 -9.83 12.64
C PHE A 185 6.30 -10.03 12.84
N LYS A 186 5.57 -8.92 12.99
CA LYS A 186 4.12 -8.92 13.11
C LYS A 186 3.52 -8.37 11.84
N LEU A 187 2.60 -9.14 11.27
CA LEU A 187 1.76 -8.65 10.20
C LEU A 187 0.92 -7.46 10.71
N PRO A 188 0.63 -6.45 9.86
CA PRO A 188 -0.33 -5.40 10.20
C PRO A 188 -1.65 -6.01 10.69
N GLU A 189 -2.38 -5.29 11.56
CA GLU A 189 -3.72 -5.70 11.96
C GLU A 189 -4.61 -5.81 10.72
N ASP A 190 -5.31 -6.94 10.60
CA ASP A 190 -6.17 -7.22 9.46
C ASP A 190 -7.60 -6.74 9.75
N ILE A 191 -8.31 -6.30 8.73
CA ILE A 191 -9.71 -5.86 8.87
C ILE A 191 -10.68 -7.06 8.93
N VAL A 192 -10.15 -8.29 8.78
CA VAL A 192 -10.91 -9.53 8.69
C VAL A 192 -10.50 -10.51 9.77
N SER A 193 -11.51 -11.06 10.45
CA SER A 193 -11.30 -12.05 11.50
C SER A 193 -10.73 -13.37 10.96
N GLU A 194 -10.02 -14.10 11.82
CA GLU A 194 -9.47 -15.41 11.49
C GLU A 194 -10.56 -16.41 11.08
N ALA A 195 -11.73 -16.39 11.76
CA ALA A 195 -12.85 -17.26 11.45
C ALA A 195 -13.33 -17.10 10.01
N VAL A 196 -13.47 -15.85 9.54
CA VAL A 196 -13.88 -15.58 8.15
C VAL A 196 -12.81 -16.09 7.18
N LYS A 197 -11.52 -15.84 7.46
CA LYS A 197 -10.44 -16.35 6.59
C LYS A 197 -10.45 -17.87 6.47
N LEU A 198 -10.74 -18.59 7.56
CA LEU A 198 -10.88 -20.04 7.57
C LEU A 198 -12.07 -20.54 6.74
N GLU A 199 -13.20 -19.82 6.74
CA GLU A 199 -14.35 -20.16 5.89
C GLU A 199 -13.98 -20.10 4.40
N TYR A 200 -13.24 -19.07 3.98
CA TYR A 200 -12.76 -18.94 2.61
C TYR A 200 -11.72 -20.00 2.23
N LEU A 201 -10.85 -20.39 3.16
CA LEU A 201 -9.95 -21.52 2.97
C LEU A 201 -10.74 -22.81 2.69
N GLU A 202 -11.76 -23.10 3.49
CA GLU A 202 -12.59 -24.30 3.32
C GLU A 202 -13.42 -24.26 2.03
N LYS A 203 -13.90 -23.09 1.64
CA LYS A 203 -14.54 -22.88 0.32
C LYS A 203 -13.57 -23.22 -0.81
N PHE A 204 -12.37 -22.64 -0.81
CA PHE A 204 -11.35 -22.92 -1.82
C PHE A 204 -10.98 -24.40 -1.89
N ARG A 205 -10.80 -25.07 -0.73
CA ARG A 205 -10.53 -26.51 -0.66
C ARG A 205 -11.61 -27.38 -1.30
N LYS A 206 -12.89 -26.97 -1.19
CA LYS A 206 -14.01 -27.69 -1.83
C LYS A 206 -14.02 -27.52 -3.34
N GLU A 207 -13.67 -26.33 -3.84
CA GLU A 207 -13.56 -26.06 -5.27
C GLU A 207 -12.35 -26.75 -5.94
N TYR A 208 -11.34 -27.10 -5.14
CA TYR A 208 -10.09 -27.69 -5.62
C TYR A 208 -10.08 -29.24 -5.66
N LYS A 209 -11.06 -29.90 -5.03
CA LYS A 209 -11.22 -31.37 -5.05
C LYS A 209 -12.05 -31.82 -6.25
#